data_AF-A0A9D0CXH6-F1
#
_entry.id   AF-A0A9D0CXH6-F1
#
_cell.length_a   1.000
_cell.length_b   1.000
_cell.length_c   1.000
_cell.angle_alpha   90.00
_cell.angle_beta   90.00
_cell.angle_gamma   90.00
#
_symmetry.space_group_name_H-M   'P 1'
#
loop_
_entity.id
_entity.type
_entity.pdbx_description
1 polymer ?
#
loop_
_entity_poly.entity_id
_entity_poly.type
_entity_poly.pdbx_seq_one_letter_code
_entity_poly.pdbx_strand_id
1 'polypeptide(L)'
;GKFDIIFCRNVLIYFSAELKRDILNRMAQALVPGGYLFLGSTETLASYCDEFDTVRHQGGIVYQVKDKATAGTANKVNFQMRR
;
A
#
# COMPACT_ATOMS: atom_id res chain seq x y z
N GLY A 1 -1.27 6.96 16.99
CA GLY A 1 -1.62 5.54 17.18
C GLY A 1 -1.16 4.74 15.97
N LYS A 2 -1.27 3.41 16.03
CA LYS A 2 -1.06 2.52 14.88
C LYS A 2 -2.41 2.05 14.34
N PHE A 3 -2.49 1.75 13.05
CA PHE A 3 -3.71 1.29 12.38
C PHE A 3 -3.47 -0.04 11.66
N ASP A 4 -4.48 -0.90 11.65
CA ASP A 4 -4.49 -2.10 10.82
C ASP A 4 -4.79 -1.76 9.36
N ILE A 5 -5.66 -0.77 9.13
CA ILE A 5 -6.15 -0.37 7.81
C ILE A 5 -6.27 1.16 7.71
N ILE A 6 -5.83 1.73 6.59
CA ILE A 6 -6.04 3.13 6.22
C ILE A 6 -6.80 3.19 4.88
N PHE A 7 -7.84 4.03 4.82
CA PHE A 7 -8.52 4.38 3.57
C PHE A 7 -8.16 5.80 3.16
N CYS A 8 -7.54 5.97 1.99
CA CYS A 8 -7.21 7.26 1.42
C CYS A 8 -7.65 7.29 -0.05
N ARG A 9 -8.98 7.36 -0.26
CA ARG A 9 -9.59 7.27 -1.59
C ARG A 9 -10.03 8.64 -2.09
N ASN A 10 -9.67 8.96 -3.33
CA ASN A 10 -10.02 10.19 -4.04
C ASN A 10 -9.47 11.46 -3.36
N VAL A 11 -8.30 11.37 -2.74
CA VAL A 11 -7.68 12.45 -1.96
C VAL A 11 -6.28 12.78 -2.49
N LEU A 12 -5.49 11.77 -2.88
CA LEU A 12 -4.12 11.98 -3.33
C LEU A 12 -4.07 12.76 -4.66
N ILE A 13 -5.12 12.69 -5.49
CA ILE A 13 -5.21 13.40 -6.77
C ILE A 13 -5.07 14.93 -6.66
N TYR A 14 -5.29 15.51 -5.49
CA TYR A 14 -5.23 16.96 -5.25
C TYR A 14 -3.83 17.47 -4.86
N PHE A 15 -2.89 16.57 -4.60
CA PHE A 15 -1.58 16.94 -4.07
C PHE A 15 -0.46 16.82 -5.10
N SER A 16 0.58 17.63 -4.91
CA SER A 16 1.81 17.56 -5.68
C SER A 16 2.51 16.21 -5.49
N ALA A 17 3.40 15.85 -6.41
CA ALA A 17 4.20 14.62 -6.32
C ALA A 17 5.01 14.54 -5.02
N GLU A 18 5.59 15.65 -4.59
CA GLU A 18 6.36 15.76 -3.34
C GLU A 18 5.48 15.50 -2.12
N LEU A 19 4.32 16.16 -2.06
CA LEU A 19 3.42 16.01 -0.92
C LEU A 19 2.79 14.61 -0.87
N LYS A 20 2.50 13.99 -2.04
CA LYS A 20 2.09 12.58 -2.11
C LYS A 20 3.13 11.66 -1.46
N ARG A 21 4.42 11.86 -1.75
CA ARG A 21 5.51 11.06 -1.15
C ARG A 21 5.51 11.18 0.37
N ASP A 22 5.46 12.40 0.90
CA ASP A 22 5.44 12.63 2.35
C ASP A 22 4.20 11.99 3.02
N ILE A 23 3.00 12.23 2.46
CA ILE A 23 1.75 11.65 2.98
C ILE A 23 1.82 10.13 3.01
N LEU A 24 2.24 9.50 1.92
CA LEU A 24 2.30 8.04 1.80
C LEU A 24 3.32 7.42 2.78
N ASN A 25 4.48 8.04 2.94
CA ASN A 25 5.49 7.58 3.91
C ASN A 25 4.98 7.69 5.35
N ARG A 26 4.26 8.77 5.69
CA ARG A 26 3.63 8.91 7.01
C ARG A 26 2.53 7.87 7.23
N MET A 27 1.72 7.58 6.21
CA MET A 27 0.73 6.50 6.29
C MET A 27 1.37 5.13 6.51
N ALA A 28 2.47 4.83 5.81
CA ALA A 28 3.24 3.60 6.04
C ALA A 28 3.73 3.50 7.50
N GLN A 29 4.24 4.60 8.05
CA GLN A 29 4.65 4.66 9.47
C GLN A 29 3.48 4.55 10.45
N ALA A 30 2.27 4.93 10.05
CA ALA A 30 1.08 4.83 10.88
C ALA A 30 0.45 3.43 10.85
N LEU A 31 0.81 2.57 9.89
CA LEU A 31 0.34 1.20 9.83
C LEU A 31 1.13 0.27 10.78
N VAL A 32 0.45 -0.77 11.25
CA VAL A 32 1.09 -1.96 11.83
C VAL A 32 1.80 -2.76 10.74
N PRO A 33 2.82 -3.57 11.06
CA PRO A 33 3.42 -4.48 10.09
C PRO A 33 2.38 -5.37 9.41
N GLY A 34 2.42 -5.46 8.07
CA GLY A 34 1.44 -6.18 7.29
C GLY A 34 0.06 -5.53 7.18
N GLY A 35 -0.14 -4.32 7.72
CA GLY A 35 -1.36 -3.54 7.57
C GLY A 35 -1.60 -3.03 6.14
N TYR A 36 -2.81 -2.54 5.87
CA TYR A 36 -3.28 -2.26 4.51
C TYR A 36 -3.66 -0.80 4.27
N LEU A 37 -3.38 -0.33 3.04
CA LEU A 37 -3.78 0.96 2.50
C LEU A 37 -4.69 0.75 1.28
N PHE A 38 -5.85 1.39 1.30
CA PHE A 38 -6.81 1.40 0.19
C PHE A 38 -6.83 2.77 -0.48
N LEU A 39 -6.55 2.80 -1.79
CA LEU A 39 -6.62 4.00 -2.62
C LEU A 39 -7.82 3.95 -3.56
N GLY A 40 -8.18 5.10 -4.15
CA GLY A 40 -9.16 5.20 -5.22
C GLY A 40 -8.67 4.53 -6.51
N SER A 41 -9.61 4.25 -7.42
CA SER A 41 -9.33 3.52 -8.67
C SER A 41 -8.34 4.21 -9.61
N THR A 42 -8.23 5.54 -9.52
CA THR A 42 -7.32 6.36 -10.34
C THR A 42 -6.04 6.73 -9.60
N GLU A 43 -5.86 6.26 -8.36
CA GLU A 43 -4.73 6.62 -7.49
C GLU A 43 -3.74 5.47 -7.41
N THR A 44 -2.45 5.81 -7.45
CA THR A 44 -1.37 4.81 -7.42
C THR A 44 -0.22 5.28 -6.55
N LEU A 45 0.47 4.32 -5.94
CA LEU A 45 1.73 4.53 -5.24
C LEU A 45 2.93 4.65 -6.19
N ALA A 46 2.76 4.25 -7.46
CA ALA A 46 3.85 4.18 -8.43
C ALA A 46 4.62 5.51 -8.49
N SER A 47 5.94 5.42 -8.32
CA SER A 47 6.89 6.55 -8.30
C SER A 47 6.82 7.51 -7.10
N TYR A 48 6.00 7.21 -6.08
CA TYR A 48 5.84 8.03 -4.88
C TYR A 48 6.20 7.32 -3.56
N CYS A 49 6.11 5.99 -3.47
CA CYS A 49 6.43 5.29 -2.22
C CYS A 49 6.80 3.83 -2.47
N ASP A 50 7.91 3.39 -1.87
CA ASP A 50 8.43 2.02 -1.98
C ASP A 50 8.17 1.17 -0.73
N GLU A 51 7.45 1.71 0.26
CA GLU A 51 7.16 1.04 1.54
C GLU A 51 5.99 0.05 1.45
N PHE A 52 5.38 -0.12 0.28
CA PHE A 52 4.21 -0.97 0.09
C PHE A 52 4.41 -2.01 -1.01
N ASP A 53 3.83 -3.19 -0.82
CA ASP A 53 3.62 -4.19 -1.86
C ASP A 53 2.21 -4.06 -2.44
N THR A 54 2.10 -4.25 -3.76
CA THR A 54 0.82 -4.20 -4.47
C THR A 54 0.15 -5.57 -4.43
N VAL A 55 -0.99 -5.65 -3.75
CA VAL A 55 -1.83 -6.86 -3.67
C VAL A 55 -3.04 -6.69 -4.60
N ARG A 56 -3.14 -7.58 -5.60
CA ARG A 56 -4.28 -7.58 -6.54
C ARG A 56 -5.35 -8.54 -6.04
N HIS A 57 -6.57 -8.05 -5.92
CA HIS A 57 -7.74 -8.85 -5.59
C HIS A 57 -8.82 -8.68 -6.67
N GLN A 58 -9.81 -9.58 -6.70
CA GLN A 58 -10.84 -9.60 -7.75
C GLN A 58 -11.63 -8.27 -7.88
N GLY A 59 -11.66 -7.45 -6.81
CA GLY A 59 -12.34 -6.15 -6.77
C GLY A 59 -11.43 -4.91 -6.91
N GLY A 60 -10.12 -5.07 -7.11
CA GLY A 60 -9.20 -3.93 -7.26
C GLY A 60 -7.80 -4.15 -6.71
N ILE A 61 -7.11 -3.05 -6.44
CA ILE A 61 -5.74 -3.03 -5.90
C ILE A 61 -5.79 -2.57 -4.45
N VAL A 62 -5.11 -3.31 -3.58
CA VAL A 62 -4.85 -2.94 -2.19
C VAL A 62 -3.34 -2.93 -1.99
N TYR A 63 -2.85 -2.08 -1.10
CA TYR A 63 -1.43 -1.95 -0.81
C TYR A 63 -1.14 -2.45 0.59
N GLN A 64 -0.21 -3.38 0.75
CA GLN A 64 0.21 -3.89 2.05
C GLN A 64 1.53 -3.23 2.44
N VAL A 65 1.64 -2.69 3.65
CA VAL A 65 2.91 -2.12 4.11
C VAL A 65 3.93 -3.24 4.27
N LYS A 66 5.13 -3.01 3.75
CA LYS A 66 6.25 -3.95 3.85
C LYS A 66 6.60 -4.15 5.30
N ASP A 67 6.75 -5.41 5.67
CA ASP A 67 7.20 -5.75 7.00
C ASP A 67 8.70 -5.43 7.10
N LYS A 68 9.08 -4.46 7.95
CA LYS A 68 10.49 -4.06 8.10
C LYS A 68 11.34 -5.19 8.72
N ALA A 69 10.72 -6.25 9.22
CA ALA A 69 11.39 -7.47 9.67
C ALA A 69 11.68 -8.49 8.53
N THR A 70 11.03 -8.40 7.37
CA THR A 70 11.02 -9.46 6.33
C THR A 70 11.69 -9.04 5.01
N ALA A 71 12.65 -8.10 5.04
CA ALA A 71 13.42 -7.70 3.86
C ALA A 71 14.33 -8.82 3.27
N GLY A 72 14.27 -10.05 3.80
CA GLY A 72 15.15 -11.18 3.44
C GLY A 72 14.50 -12.40 2.79
N THR A 73 13.18 -12.49 2.56
CA THR A 73 12.61 -13.69 1.91
C THR A 73 11.32 -13.37 1.13
N ALA A 74 11.48 -12.94 -0.12
CA ALA A 74 10.38 -12.88 -1.07
C ALA A 74 9.98 -14.30 -1.50
N ASN A 75 9.16 -14.98 -0.70
CA ASN A 75 8.49 -16.20 -1.12
C ASN A 75 7.25 -15.81 -1.93
N LYS A 76 7.28 -16.10 -3.23
CA LYS A 76 6.17 -15.91 -4.16
C LYS A 76 4.98 -16.75 -3.70
N VAL A 77 4.03 -16.16 -3.00
CA VAL A 77 2.70 -16.76 -2.79
C VAL A 77 1.96 -16.72 -4.12
N ASN A 78 2.04 -17.85 -4.84
CA ASN A 78 1.36 -18.11 -6.09
C ASN A 78 -0.13 -18.31 -5.80
N PHE A 79 -0.93 -17.26 -5.92
CA PHE A 79 -2.39 -17.37 -5.82
C PHE A 79 -2.95 -17.95 -7.14
N GLN A 80 -2.75 -19.25 -7.36
CA GLN A 80 -3.44 -20.00 -8.41
C GLN A 80 -4.80 -20.46 -7.90
N MET A 81 -5.85 -19.77 -8.34
CA MET A 81 -7.22 -20.21 -8.18
C MET A 81 -7.47 -21.35 -9.17
N ARG A 82 -7.55 -22.59 -8.66
CA ARG A 82 -8.12 -23.70 -9.42
C ARG A 82 -9.59 -23.38 -9.73
N ARG A 83 -9.99 -23.66 -10.98
CA ARG A 83 -11.34 -23.47 -11.51
C ARG A 83 -12.40 -24.15 -10.64
#